data_AF-A0A1B6HHK6-F1
#
_entry.id   AF-A0A1B6HHK6-F1
#
_cell.length_a   1.000
_cell.length_b   1.000
_cell.length_c   1.000
_cell.angle_alpha   90.00
_cell.angle_beta   90.00
_cell.angle_gamma   90.00
#
_symmetry.space_group_name_H-M   'P 1'
#
loop_
_entity.id
_entity.type
_entity.pdbx_description
1 polymer ?
#
loop_
_entity_poly.entity_id
_entity_poly.type
_entity_poly.pdbx_seq_one_letter_code
_entity_poly.pdbx_strand_id
1 'polypeptide(L)'
;SSVILTPSMPLEGSRITMLCSCQSRSDHLLVQSALQTLGADVLFMLSSRWEQYKFKKDVGKFCSLYSDLVVAGGRNHNSLCQLTEGASVPVVNIASHKFAPLHALGVLMTLQEHFG
;
A
#
# COMPACT_ATOMS: atom_id res chain seq x y z
N SER A 1 25.27 23.19 -16.40
CA SER A 1 24.89 21.90 -17.00
C SER A 1 23.67 21.37 -16.29
N SER A 2 22.50 21.44 -16.93
CA SER A 2 21.26 20.93 -16.38
C SER A 2 21.31 19.41 -16.42
N VAL A 3 21.47 18.77 -15.26
CA VAL A 3 21.34 17.31 -15.15
C VAL A 3 19.89 16.98 -15.46
N ILE A 4 19.64 16.36 -16.60
CA ILE A 4 18.36 15.71 -16.88
C ILE A 4 18.31 14.55 -15.90
N LEU A 5 17.68 14.74 -14.75
CA LEU A 5 17.31 13.65 -13.86
C LEU A 5 16.27 12.84 -14.62
N THR A 6 16.69 11.75 -15.25
CA THR A 6 15.75 10.69 -15.63
C THR A 6 14.99 10.33 -14.35
N PRO A 7 13.64 10.33 -14.36
CA PRO A 7 12.88 9.93 -13.18
C PRO A 7 13.35 8.54 -12.77
N SER A 8 13.87 8.42 -11.55
CA SER A 8 14.30 7.12 -11.04
C SER A 8 13.05 6.26 -10.87
N MET A 9 13.11 5.02 -11.37
CA MET A 9 12.07 4.01 -11.19
C MET A 9 12.59 2.96 -10.21
N PRO A 10 12.69 3.28 -8.90
CA PRO A 10 13.32 2.40 -7.93
C PRO A 10 12.55 1.08 -7.71
N LEU A 11 11.29 1.01 -8.15
CA LEU A 11 10.44 -0.18 -8.05
C LEU A 11 10.29 -0.89 -9.40
N GLU A 12 11.11 -0.55 -10.40
CA GLU A 12 11.08 -1.23 -11.70
C GLU A 12 11.25 -2.76 -11.53
N GLY A 13 10.35 -3.52 -12.13
CA GLY A 13 10.31 -4.98 -12.03
C GLY A 13 9.74 -5.53 -10.71
N SER A 14 9.45 -4.68 -9.72
CA SER A 14 8.80 -5.11 -8.47
C SER A 14 7.30 -5.29 -8.67
N ARG A 15 6.76 -6.37 -8.12
CA ARG A 15 5.31 -6.65 -8.12
C ARG A 15 4.70 -6.30 -6.78
N ILE A 16 3.61 -5.53 -6.80
CA ILE A 16 2.96 -5.03 -5.59
C ILE A 16 1.50 -5.42 -5.61
N THR A 17 1.06 -6.14 -4.58
CA THR A 17 -0.37 -6.44 -4.42
C THR A 17 -1.04 -5.36 -3.58
N MET A 18 -2.13 -4.79 -4.11
CA MET A 18 -3.00 -3.86 -3.38
C MET A 18 -4.28 -4.55 -2.89
N LEU A 19 -4.48 -4.56 -1.56
CA LEU A 19 -5.67 -5.10 -0.87
C LEU A 19 -6.51 -3.95 -0.30
N CYS A 20 -7.51 -3.52 -1.05
CA CYS A 20 -8.23 -2.27 -0.77
C CYS A 20 -9.74 -2.51 -0.65
N SER A 21 -10.34 -2.20 0.50
CA SER A 21 -11.79 -2.29 0.72
C SER A 21 -12.52 -1.02 0.24
N CYS A 22 -13.76 -1.12 -0.25
CA CYS A 22 -14.49 -0.08 -1.02
C CYS A 22 -14.65 1.32 -0.35
N GLN A 23 -14.28 1.52 0.91
CA GLN A 23 -14.60 2.75 1.67
C GLN A 23 -13.68 3.96 1.44
N SER A 24 -12.49 3.80 0.85
CA SER A 24 -11.48 4.89 0.72
C SER A 24 -10.93 5.00 -0.71
N ARG A 25 -11.79 5.33 -1.70
CA ARG A 25 -11.42 5.31 -3.13
C ARG A 25 -10.29 6.28 -3.52
N SER A 26 -10.17 7.43 -2.85
CA SER A 26 -9.14 8.44 -3.15
C SER A 26 -7.73 7.97 -2.78
N ASP A 27 -7.57 7.38 -1.61
CA ASP A 27 -6.25 6.96 -1.12
C ASP A 27 -5.69 5.80 -1.94
N HIS A 28 -6.55 4.90 -2.41
CA HIS A 28 -6.12 3.79 -3.28
C HIS A 28 -5.61 4.29 -4.62
N LEU A 29 -6.32 5.24 -5.25
CA LEU A 29 -5.90 5.82 -6.52
C LEU A 29 -4.57 6.58 -6.37
N LEU A 30 -4.44 7.34 -5.28
CA LEU A 30 -3.21 8.06 -4.96
C LEU A 30 -2.02 7.12 -4.80
N VAL A 31 -2.18 6.08 -3.98
CA VAL A 31 -1.12 5.10 -3.72
C VAL A 31 -0.78 4.31 -5.00
N GLN A 32 -1.78 3.88 -5.76
CA GLN A 32 -1.56 3.21 -7.04
C GLN A 32 -0.75 4.08 -8.00
N SER A 33 -1.15 5.33 -8.17
CA SER A 33 -0.47 6.28 -9.06
C SER A 33 0.99 6.50 -8.63
N ALA A 34 1.24 6.62 -7.33
CA ALA A 34 2.59 6.76 -6.78
C ALA A 34 3.45 5.52 -7.08
N LEU A 35 2.93 4.31 -6.82
CA LEU A 35 3.65 3.05 -7.09
C LEU A 35 3.98 2.88 -8.58
N GLN A 36 3.02 3.17 -9.45
CA GLN A 36 3.22 3.11 -10.91
C GLN A 36 4.25 4.16 -11.38
N THR A 37 4.24 5.36 -10.80
CA THR A 37 5.26 6.40 -11.08
C THR A 37 6.67 5.95 -10.69
N LEU A 38 6.78 5.12 -9.65
CA LEU A 38 8.05 4.52 -9.21
C LEU A 38 8.45 3.27 -10.02
N GLY A 39 7.66 2.86 -11.02
CA GLY A 39 7.95 1.74 -11.92
C GLY A 39 7.40 0.38 -11.50
N ALA A 40 6.57 0.32 -10.45
CA ALA A 40 6.03 -0.96 -9.96
C ALA A 40 4.91 -1.54 -10.85
N ASP A 41 4.87 -2.86 -10.95
CA ASP A 41 3.73 -3.61 -11.49
C ASP A 41 2.70 -3.85 -10.36
N VAL A 42 1.56 -3.14 -10.44
CA VAL A 42 0.55 -3.15 -9.38
C VAL A 42 -0.56 -4.14 -9.70
N LEU A 43 -0.58 -5.25 -8.96
CA LEU A 43 -1.67 -6.23 -9.00
C LEU A 43 -2.80 -5.80 -8.06
N PHE A 44 -3.94 -5.44 -8.65
CA PHE A 44 -5.16 -5.30 -7.88
C PHE A 44 -5.82 -6.65 -7.67
N MET A 45 -5.96 -7.07 -6.42
CA MET A 45 -6.92 -8.09 -6.07
C MET A 45 -8.31 -7.44 -6.07
N LEU A 46 -8.86 -7.28 -7.28
CA LEU A 46 -10.11 -6.58 -7.62
C LEU A 46 -11.17 -6.74 -6.53
N SER A 47 -11.63 -5.61 -5.96
CA SER A 47 -12.76 -5.50 -5.01
C SER A 47 -12.61 -6.14 -3.62
N SER A 48 -11.40 -6.56 -3.26
CA SER A 48 -11.22 -7.58 -2.21
C SER A 48 -11.86 -7.22 -0.87
N ARG A 49 -12.93 -7.95 -0.59
CA ARG A 49 -13.49 -8.26 0.72
C ARG A 49 -12.46 -9.03 1.57
N TRP A 50 -11.18 -8.65 1.51
CA TRP A 50 -10.09 -9.41 2.10
C TRP A 50 -10.29 -9.52 3.62
N GLU A 51 -10.87 -8.49 4.23
CA GLU A 51 -11.27 -8.49 5.63
C GLU A 51 -12.40 -9.47 5.96
N GLN A 52 -13.21 -9.89 4.98
CA GLN A 52 -14.26 -10.88 5.15
C GLN A 52 -13.71 -12.32 5.17
N TYR A 53 -12.48 -12.55 4.70
CA TYR A 53 -11.87 -13.87 4.85
C TYR A 53 -11.65 -14.17 6.34
N LYS A 54 -12.05 -15.39 6.73
CA LYS A 54 -11.90 -15.87 8.12
C LYS A 54 -10.43 -15.90 8.55
N PHE A 55 -9.56 -16.36 7.66
CA PHE A 55 -8.12 -16.50 7.91
C PHE A 55 -7.33 -15.47 7.09
N LYS A 56 -7.21 -14.25 7.61
CA LYS A 56 -6.43 -13.18 6.96
C LYS A 56 -4.94 -13.51 6.87
N LYS A 57 -4.44 -14.34 7.79
CA LYS A 57 -3.09 -14.92 7.73
C LYS A 57 -2.82 -15.66 6.41
N ASP A 58 -3.79 -16.44 5.92
CA ASP A 58 -3.61 -17.18 4.67
C ASP A 58 -3.65 -16.27 3.44
N VAL A 59 -4.39 -15.16 3.52
CA VAL A 59 -4.32 -14.08 2.51
C VAL A 59 -2.91 -13.49 2.47
N GLY A 60 -2.30 -13.23 3.62
CA GLY A 60 -0.93 -12.72 3.72
C GLY A 60 0.09 -13.67 3.08
N LYS A 61 -0.02 -14.98 3.37
CA LYS A 61 0.83 -16.01 2.74
C LYS A 61 0.66 -16.01 1.23
N PHE A 62 -0.58 -16.03 0.75
CA PHE A 62 -0.89 -16.07 -0.68
C PHE A 62 -0.32 -14.85 -1.42
N CYS A 63 -0.53 -13.64 -0.89
CA CYS A 63 -0.01 -12.42 -1.51
C CYS A 63 1.52 -12.43 -1.60
N SER A 64 2.19 -12.99 -0.59
CA SER A 64 3.66 -13.06 -0.53
C SER A 64 4.28 -13.99 -1.58
N LEU A 65 3.50 -14.90 -2.18
CA LEU A 65 3.99 -15.79 -3.24
C LEU A 65 4.19 -15.08 -4.59
N TYR A 66 3.52 -13.93 -4.78
CA TYR A 66 3.44 -13.28 -6.09
C TYR A 66 3.84 -11.80 -6.07
N SER A 67 4.17 -11.26 -4.89
CA SER A 67 4.44 -9.83 -4.69
C SER A 67 5.66 -9.64 -3.82
N ASP A 68 6.44 -8.62 -4.13
CA ASP A 68 7.57 -8.13 -3.34
C ASP A 68 7.10 -7.20 -2.20
N LEU A 69 5.88 -6.64 -2.34
CA LEU A 69 5.23 -5.79 -1.35
C LEU A 69 3.72 -6.02 -1.35
N VAL A 70 3.11 -5.92 -0.16
CA VAL A 70 1.65 -5.84 -0.03
C VAL A 70 1.28 -4.47 0.53
N VAL A 71 0.36 -3.79 -0.12
CA VAL A 71 -0.19 -2.52 0.36
C VAL A 71 -1.67 -2.73 0.65
N ALA A 72 -2.07 -2.52 1.91
CA ALA A 72 -3.38 -2.92 2.39
C ALA A 72 -4.11 -1.77 3.10
N GLY A 73 -5.38 -1.59 2.76
CA GLY A 73 -6.31 -0.69 3.42
C GLY A 73 -7.53 -1.48 3.91
N GLY A 74 -7.94 -1.24 5.16
CA GLY A 74 -9.05 -1.97 5.75
C GLY A 74 -9.67 -1.27 6.94
N ARG A 75 -10.96 -1.49 7.19
CA ARG A 75 -11.70 -0.89 8.30
C ARG A 75 -11.06 -1.25 9.64
N ASN A 76 -10.80 -2.54 9.91
CA ASN A 76 -10.28 -2.97 11.20
C ASN A 76 -8.74 -3.14 11.16
N HIS A 77 -8.04 -2.36 11.98
CA HIS A 77 -6.58 -2.46 12.12
C HIS A 77 -6.12 -3.87 12.55
N ASN A 78 -6.88 -4.56 13.40
CA ASN A 78 -6.54 -5.94 13.79
C ASN A 78 -6.58 -6.90 12.59
N SER A 79 -7.42 -6.64 11.58
CA SER A 79 -7.40 -7.42 10.35
C SER A 79 -6.06 -7.30 9.62
N LEU A 80 -5.46 -6.09 9.63
CA LEU A 80 -4.14 -5.85 9.04
C LEU A 80 -3.05 -6.55 9.85
N CYS A 81 -3.11 -6.53 11.20
CA CYS A 81 -2.20 -7.30 12.03
C CYS A 81 -2.25 -8.80 11.70
N GLN A 82 -3.43 -9.39 11.61
CA GLN A 82 -3.61 -10.80 11.24
C GLN A 82 -3.10 -11.12 9.83
N LEU A 83 -3.23 -10.18 8.89
CA LEU A 83 -2.63 -10.31 7.55
C LEU A 83 -1.10 -10.41 7.65
N THR A 84 -0.47 -9.57 8.48
CA THR A 84 0.99 -9.56 8.66
C THR A 84 1.54 -10.84 9.29
N GLU A 85 0.76 -11.56 10.11
CA GLU A 85 1.18 -12.83 10.73
C GLU A 85 1.51 -13.93 9.71
N GLY A 86 1.01 -13.81 8.48
CA GLY A 86 1.25 -14.78 7.40
C GLY A 86 2.04 -14.21 6.23
N ALA A 87 2.27 -12.90 6.21
CA ALA A 87 3.03 -12.28 5.14
C ALA A 87 4.53 -12.49 5.35
N SER A 88 5.24 -12.92 4.31
CA SER A 88 6.70 -12.99 4.30
C SER A 88 7.35 -11.81 3.58
N VAL A 89 6.54 -10.90 3.04
CA VAL A 89 6.97 -9.64 2.42
C VAL A 89 6.40 -8.44 3.20
N PRO A 90 6.98 -7.23 3.08
CA PRO A 90 6.51 -6.08 3.84
C PRO A 90 5.05 -5.75 3.54
N VAL A 91 4.31 -5.36 4.58
CA VAL A 91 2.91 -4.94 4.49
C VAL A 91 2.80 -3.47 4.88
N VAL A 92 2.37 -2.63 3.94
CA VAL A 92 2.15 -1.19 4.18
C VAL A 92 0.67 -0.93 4.42
N ASN A 93 0.36 -0.29 5.55
CA ASN A 93 -1.00 0.17 5.85
C ASN A 93 -1.29 1.49 5.12
N ILE A 94 -2.28 1.49 4.23
CA ILE A 94 -2.81 2.72 3.63
C ILE A 94 -3.58 3.49 4.70
N ALA A 95 -4.65 2.88 5.22
CA ALA A 95 -5.50 3.42 6.26
C ALA A 95 -6.34 2.32 6.94
N SER A 96 -6.69 2.59 8.19
CA SER A 96 -7.66 1.85 8.99
C SER A 96 -8.37 2.74 10.00
N HIS A 97 -9.40 2.24 10.68
CA HIS A 97 -10.12 3.01 11.70
C HIS A 97 -9.22 3.57 12.82
N LYS A 98 -8.04 2.98 13.03
CA LYS A 98 -7.10 3.38 14.08
C LYS A 98 -5.93 4.22 13.55
N PHE A 99 -5.44 3.95 12.35
CA PHE A 99 -4.22 4.57 11.82
C PHE A 99 -4.32 4.83 10.32
N ALA A 100 -3.92 6.04 9.91
CA ALA A 100 -3.75 6.46 8.51
C ALA A 100 -2.33 7.04 8.32
N PRO A 101 -1.28 6.19 8.36
CA PRO A 101 0.10 6.66 8.45
C PRO A 101 0.55 7.42 7.19
N LEU A 102 0.12 7.01 6.00
CA LEU A 102 0.48 7.71 4.76
C LEU A 102 -0.12 9.12 4.72
N HIS A 103 -1.36 9.29 5.19
CA HIS A 103 -1.98 10.60 5.31
C HIS A 103 -1.22 11.48 6.32
N ALA A 104 -0.87 10.93 7.49
CA ALA A 104 -0.11 11.66 8.49
C ALA A 104 1.27 12.12 7.96
N LEU A 105 1.96 11.28 7.20
CA LEU A 105 3.21 11.64 6.54
C LEU A 105 3.02 12.74 5.49
N GLY A 106 1.95 12.67 4.69
CA GLY A 106 1.61 13.71 3.73
C GLY A 106 1.32 15.07 4.39
N VAL A 107 0.60 15.07 5.51
CA VAL A 107 0.36 16.27 6.31
C VAL A 107 1.66 16.82 6.89
N LEU A 108 2.52 15.95 7.44
CA LEU A 108 3.82 16.37 7.98
C LEU A 108 4.71 16.98 6.90
N MET A 109 4.77 16.37 5.72
CA MET A 109 5.49 16.92 4.56
C MET A 109 4.91 18.28 4.14
N THR A 110 3.58 18.41 4.11
CA THR A 110 2.92 19.69 3.79
C THR A 110 3.28 20.78 4.79
N LEU A 111 3.29 20.46 6.10
CA LEU A 111 3.70 21.40 7.13
C LEU A 111 5.17 21.79 6.96
N GLN A 112 6.04 20.82 6.68
CA GLN A 112 7.45 21.08 6.44
C GLN A 112 7.70 22.02 5.25
N GLU A 113 6.96 21.82 4.15
CA GLU A 113 7.08 22.64 2.95
C GLU A 113 6.59 24.08 3.15
N HIS A 114 5.55 24.29 3.98
CA HIS A 114 4.93 25.60 4.16
C HIS A 114 5.46 26.36 5.40
N PHE A 115 5.96 25.64 6.40
CA PHE A 115 6.30 26.21 7.71
C PHE A 115 7.69 25.83 8.25
N GLY A 116 8.43 24.94 7.58
CA GLY A 116 9.81 24.54 7.92
C GLY A 116 9.93 23.31 8.80
#